data_AF-A0A3D0P538-F1
#
_entry.id   AF-A0A3D0P538-F1
#
_cell.length_a   1.000
_cell.length_b   1.000
_cell.length_c   1.000
_cell.angle_alpha   90.00
_cell.angle_beta   90.00
_cell.angle_gamma   90.00
#
_symmetry.space_group_name_H-M   'P 1'
#
loop_
_entity.id
_entity.type
_entity.pdbx_description
1 polymer ?
#
loop_
_entity_poly.entity_id
_entity_poly.type
_entity_poly.pdbx_seq_one_letter_code
_entity_poly.pdbx_strand_id
1 'polypeptide(L)'
;MADASEDYSDIGKSIEIINLDNKWTVAGLHTILLRPKMDSFVTGFLAPLFQSWKVRLQIMTYAQGTKVLGIPKNWLSRIELDYPKEIEQQKIAGFFSAVDERIAQLEKKKELLLKYKKGVMQQIFSQKIRFKAPSGNSFSDWEEKRLRDVCQINPKTGNLPEEFIYIDLESVECGSLNKETTILRGDAPSRAQRVLKRGDILFQTVRPYQSNNLIFDREGHYVASTGYA
;
A
#
# COMPACT_ATOMS: atom_id res chain seq x y z
N MET A 1 -0.73 -9.01 -23.90
CA MET A 1 -0.91 -10.04 -22.85
C MET A 1 0.46 -10.49 -22.39
N ALA A 2 0.69 -10.59 -21.08
CA ALA A 2 1.92 -11.17 -20.53
C ALA A 2 1.96 -12.66 -20.86
N ASP A 3 3.02 -13.10 -21.55
CA ASP A 3 3.18 -14.50 -21.96
C ASP A 3 3.99 -15.33 -20.99
N ALA A 4 4.72 -14.68 -20.09
CA ALA A 4 5.56 -15.32 -19.09
C ALA A 4 5.36 -14.72 -17.69
N SER A 5 5.50 -15.55 -16.65
CA SER A 5 5.36 -15.15 -15.26
C SER A 5 6.06 -16.12 -14.30
N GLU A 6 6.50 -15.64 -13.13
CA GLU A 6 6.97 -16.48 -12.03
C GLU A 6 5.82 -17.03 -11.16
N ASP A 7 4.62 -16.43 -11.28
CA ASP A 7 3.40 -16.85 -10.60
C ASP A 7 2.28 -17.20 -11.60
N TYR A 8 1.59 -18.31 -11.36
CA TYR A 8 0.36 -18.70 -12.05
C TYR A 8 -0.74 -17.64 -11.97
N SER A 9 -0.77 -16.83 -10.90
CA SER A 9 -1.74 -15.75 -10.75
C SER A 9 -1.50 -14.56 -11.72
N ASP A 10 -0.32 -14.49 -12.31
CA ASP A 10 0.12 -13.37 -13.14
C ASP A 10 0.26 -13.71 -14.63
N ILE A 11 0.37 -14.99 -14.98
CA ILE A 11 0.40 -15.41 -16.40
C ILE A 11 -0.92 -15.09 -17.11
N GLY A 12 -0.83 -14.58 -18.34
CA GLY A 12 -2.00 -14.24 -19.15
C GLY A 12 -2.69 -12.94 -18.75
N LYS A 13 -2.14 -12.18 -17.79
CA LYS A 13 -2.61 -10.81 -17.52
C LYS A 13 -2.63 -10.01 -18.82
N SER A 14 -3.74 -9.36 -19.06
CA SER A 14 -4.03 -8.69 -20.32
C SER A 14 -4.50 -7.26 -20.05
N ILE A 15 -4.11 -6.40 -20.98
CA ILE A 15 -4.56 -5.02 -21.07
C ILE A 15 -5.09 -4.81 -22.49
N GLU A 16 -6.04 -3.90 -22.61
CA GLU A 16 -6.54 -3.42 -23.88
C GLU A 16 -5.99 -2.01 -24.09
N ILE A 17 -5.37 -1.77 -25.24
CA ILE A 17 -4.79 -0.48 -25.57
C ILE A 17 -5.84 0.31 -26.32
N ILE A 18 -6.37 1.36 -25.68
CA ILE A 18 -7.45 2.19 -26.19
C ILE A 18 -6.89 3.60 -26.34
N ASN A 19 -6.56 3.99 -27.58
CA ASN A 19 -5.90 5.25 -27.94
C ASN A 19 -4.41 5.37 -27.51
N LEU A 20 -3.54 5.65 -28.47
CA LEU A 20 -2.10 5.87 -28.27
C LEU A 20 -1.67 7.32 -28.55
N ASP A 21 -2.61 8.24 -28.77
CA ASP A 21 -2.34 9.63 -29.15
C ASP A 21 -1.34 9.74 -30.32
N ASN A 22 -1.51 8.88 -31.33
CA ASN A 22 -0.61 8.75 -32.49
C ASN A 22 0.85 8.41 -32.16
N LYS A 23 1.15 7.88 -30.97
CA LYS A 23 2.49 7.44 -30.59
C LYS A 23 2.77 6.03 -31.08
N TRP A 24 3.90 5.87 -31.75
CA TRP A 24 4.45 4.56 -32.07
C TRP A 24 4.77 3.80 -30.78
N THR A 25 4.25 2.59 -30.67
CA THR A 25 4.41 1.74 -29.50
C THR A 25 4.85 0.35 -29.93
N VAL A 26 5.77 -0.24 -29.18
CA VAL A 26 6.32 -1.58 -29.45
C VAL A 26 6.04 -2.46 -28.23
N ALA A 27 5.58 -3.68 -28.47
CA ALA A 27 5.42 -4.67 -27.42
C ALA A 27 6.79 -5.21 -26.99
N GLY A 28 7.03 -5.34 -25.69
CA GLY A 28 8.26 -5.95 -25.15
C GLY A 28 8.34 -7.45 -25.43
N LEU A 29 9.50 -8.05 -25.13
CA LEU A 29 9.80 -9.46 -25.43
C LEU A 29 8.76 -10.44 -24.86
N HIS A 30 8.33 -10.22 -23.62
CA HIS A 30 7.36 -11.08 -22.92
C HIS A 30 5.92 -10.56 -23.05
N THR A 31 5.55 -10.14 -24.25
CA THR A 31 4.22 -9.60 -24.53
C THR A 31 3.70 -10.16 -25.85
N ILE A 32 2.62 -10.95 -25.75
CA ILE A 32 1.88 -11.38 -26.93
C ILE A 32 0.90 -10.28 -27.34
N LEU A 33 1.05 -9.81 -28.57
CA LEU A 33 0.12 -8.93 -29.25
C LEU A 33 -1.05 -9.73 -29.81
N LEU A 34 -2.25 -9.41 -29.34
CA LEU A 34 -3.51 -9.94 -29.86
C LEU A 34 -4.21 -8.84 -30.65
N ARG A 35 -4.50 -9.10 -31.92
CA ARG A 35 -5.27 -8.20 -32.78
C ARG A 35 -6.58 -8.90 -33.16
N PRO A 36 -7.74 -8.33 -32.82
CA PRO A 36 -9.03 -8.85 -33.27
C PRO A 36 -9.06 -8.94 -34.80
N LYS A 37 -9.57 -10.07 -35.33
CA LYS A 37 -9.72 -10.27 -36.78
C LYS A 37 -10.99 -9.64 -37.36
N MET A 38 -11.89 -9.16 -36.51
CA MET A 38 -13.19 -8.58 -36.86
C MET A 38 -13.37 -7.23 -36.16
N ASP A 39 -14.17 -6.34 -36.74
CA ASP A 39 -14.63 -5.08 -36.14
C ASP A 39 -15.62 -5.28 -34.96
N SER A 40 -15.62 -6.47 -34.33
CA SER A 40 -16.78 -6.99 -33.60
C SER A 40 -16.70 -6.91 -32.08
N PHE A 41 -15.62 -6.37 -31.52
CA PHE A 41 -15.51 -6.22 -30.07
C PHE A 41 -15.61 -4.77 -29.69
N VAL A 42 -16.51 -4.51 -28.75
CA VAL A 42 -16.65 -3.19 -28.16
C VAL A 42 -15.36 -2.85 -27.43
N THR A 43 -14.85 -1.64 -27.66
CA THR A 43 -13.69 -1.10 -26.96
C THR A 43 -13.89 -1.17 -25.44
N GLY A 44 -12.90 -1.72 -24.73
CA GLY A 44 -12.92 -1.92 -23.28
C GLY A 44 -13.54 -3.24 -22.83
N PHE A 45 -14.07 -4.06 -23.74
CA PHE A 45 -14.63 -5.37 -23.40
C PHE A 45 -13.58 -6.48 -23.34
N LEU A 46 -12.52 -6.41 -24.16
CA LEU A 46 -11.58 -7.53 -24.31
C LEU A 46 -10.74 -7.74 -23.06
N ALA A 47 -10.25 -6.67 -22.43
CA ALA A 47 -9.45 -6.81 -21.20
C ALA A 47 -10.23 -7.54 -20.09
N PRO A 48 -11.46 -7.13 -19.71
CA PRO A 48 -12.28 -7.88 -18.76
C PRO A 48 -12.56 -9.33 -19.19
N LEU A 49 -12.82 -9.58 -20.48
CA LEU A 49 -13.05 -10.94 -20.98
C LEU A 49 -11.83 -11.85 -20.74
N PHE A 50 -10.62 -11.39 -21.08
CA PHE A 50 -9.40 -12.17 -20.88
C PHE A 50 -9.02 -12.32 -19.40
N GLN A 51 -9.51 -11.44 -18.53
CA GLN A 51 -9.35 -11.56 -17.08
C GLN A 51 -10.43 -12.40 -16.42
N SER A 52 -11.49 -12.79 -17.14
CA SER A 52 -12.52 -13.69 -16.62
C SER A 52 -11.92 -15.03 -16.19
N TRP A 53 -12.49 -15.61 -15.13
CA TRP A 53 -11.99 -16.87 -14.58
C TRP A 53 -11.91 -17.99 -15.62
N LYS A 54 -12.92 -18.11 -16.50
CA LYS A 54 -12.94 -19.16 -17.54
C LYS A 54 -11.76 -19.05 -18.50
N VAL A 55 -11.42 -17.84 -18.94
CA VAL A 55 -10.29 -17.61 -19.86
C VAL A 55 -8.97 -17.77 -19.12
N ARG A 56 -8.86 -17.18 -17.92
CA ARG A 56 -7.69 -17.29 -17.04
C ARG A 56 -7.36 -18.75 -16.71
N LEU A 57 -8.37 -19.57 -16.43
CA LEU A 57 -8.19 -20.97 -16.10
C LEU A 57 -7.60 -21.75 -17.27
N GLN A 58 -8.11 -21.56 -18.49
CA GLN A 58 -7.54 -22.17 -19.69
C GLN A 58 -6.07 -21.76 -19.91
N ILE A 59 -5.76 -20.47 -19.71
CA ILE A 59 -4.38 -19.98 -19.82
C ILE A 59 -3.47 -20.66 -18.79
N MET A 60 -3.90 -20.74 -17.53
CA MET A 60 -3.13 -21.39 -16.46
C MET A 60 -2.96 -22.89 -16.72
N THR A 61 -3.95 -23.57 -17.31
CA THR A 61 -3.84 -24.99 -17.70
C THR A 61 -2.85 -25.21 -18.84
N TYR A 62 -2.74 -24.27 -19.78
CA TYR A 62 -1.81 -24.36 -20.91
C TYR A 62 -0.42 -23.79 -20.63
N ALA A 63 -0.23 -23.13 -19.49
CA ALA A 63 1.05 -22.62 -19.05
C ALA A 63 2.06 -23.77 -18.87
N GLN A 64 3.30 -23.54 -19.29
CA GLN A 64 4.39 -24.50 -19.18
C GLN A 64 5.62 -23.86 -18.57
N GLY A 65 6.41 -24.63 -17.81
CA GLY A 65 7.65 -24.16 -17.22
C GLY A 65 7.71 -24.44 -15.72
N THR A 66 8.92 -24.42 -15.16
CA THR A 66 9.16 -24.79 -13.76
C THR A 66 9.50 -23.59 -12.88
N LYS A 67 10.36 -22.69 -13.38
CA LYS A 67 10.72 -21.44 -12.69
C LYS A 67 10.02 -20.22 -13.26
N VAL A 68 9.82 -20.21 -14.57
CA VAL A 68 9.07 -19.20 -15.30
C VAL A 68 8.06 -19.95 -16.14
N LEU A 69 6.79 -19.68 -15.91
CA LEU A 69 5.67 -20.18 -16.68
C LEU A 69 5.59 -19.37 -17.96
N GLY A 70 5.35 -20.02 -19.09
CA GLY A 70 5.10 -19.40 -20.38
C GLY A 70 3.89 -20.02 -21.07
N ILE A 71 3.13 -19.25 -21.83
CA ILE A 71 2.07 -19.77 -22.71
C ILE A 71 2.51 -19.71 -24.18
N PRO A 72 2.81 -20.85 -24.82
CA PRO A 72 3.16 -20.87 -26.23
C PRO A 72 1.99 -20.44 -27.12
N LYS A 73 2.29 -19.73 -28.22
CA LYS A 73 1.29 -19.15 -29.13
C LYS A 73 0.29 -20.18 -29.69
N ASN A 74 0.74 -21.40 -29.98
CA ASN A 74 -0.12 -22.48 -30.49
C ASN A 74 -1.15 -22.97 -29.46
N TRP A 75 -0.84 -22.88 -28.17
CA TRP A 75 -1.81 -23.17 -27.10
C TRP A 75 -2.73 -21.98 -26.86
N LEU A 76 -2.20 -20.76 -26.91
CA LEU A 76 -3.03 -19.56 -26.81
C LEU A 76 -4.12 -19.52 -27.90
N SER A 77 -3.82 -19.97 -29.13
CA SER A 77 -4.80 -20.06 -30.21
C SER A 77 -5.92 -21.09 -30.01
N ARG A 78 -5.83 -21.94 -28.97
CA ARG A 78 -6.85 -22.95 -28.64
C ARG A 78 -7.80 -22.49 -27.52
N ILE A 79 -7.57 -21.32 -26.93
CA ILE A 79 -8.43 -20.79 -25.89
C ILE A 79 -9.82 -20.54 -26.46
N GLU A 80 -10.81 -21.11 -25.81
CA GLU A 80 -12.21 -20.90 -26.12
C GLU A 80 -12.71 -19.65 -25.41
N LEU A 81 -13.37 -18.77 -26.17
CA LEU A 81 -13.94 -17.53 -25.67
C LEU A 81 -15.46 -17.57 -25.82
N ASP A 82 -16.16 -17.46 -24.68
CA ASP A 82 -17.59 -17.16 -24.69
C ASP A 82 -17.76 -15.67 -24.53
N TYR A 83 -18.48 -15.03 -25.45
CA TYR A 83 -18.76 -13.60 -25.39
C TYR A 83 -20.17 -13.30 -25.90
N PRO A 84 -20.84 -12.29 -25.33
CA PRO A 84 -22.20 -11.98 -25.69
C PRO A 84 -22.24 -11.13 -26.96
N LYS A 85 -23.46 -10.81 -27.43
CA LYS A 85 -23.68 -9.89 -28.55
C LYS A 85 -23.21 -8.48 -28.20
N GLU A 86 -22.92 -7.69 -29.23
CA GLU A 86 -22.36 -6.33 -29.12
C GLU A 86 -23.08 -5.43 -28.08
N ILE A 87 -24.41 -5.40 -28.06
CA ILE A 87 -25.20 -4.57 -27.13
C ILE A 87 -24.87 -4.89 -25.66
N GLU A 88 -24.66 -6.15 -25.33
CA GLU A 88 -24.30 -6.56 -23.97
C GLU A 88 -22.82 -6.28 -23.68
N GLN A 89 -21.94 -6.44 -24.67
CA GLN A 89 -20.54 -6.01 -24.55
C GLN A 89 -20.45 -4.50 -24.23
N GLN A 90 -21.28 -3.66 -24.86
CA GLN A 90 -21.35 -2.21 -24.56
C GLN A 90 -21.72 -1.94 -23.10
N LYS A 91 -22.70 -2.68 -22.56
CA LYS A 91 -23.10 -2.56 -21.15
C LYS A 91 -21.99 -2.99 -20.20
N ILE A 92 -21.31 -4.09 -20.50
CA ILE A 92 -20.20 -4.61 -19.69
C ILE A 92 -19.02 -3.64 -19.70
N ALA A 93 -18.58 -3.19 -20.88
CA ALA A 93 -17.50 -2.23 -21.02
C ALA A 93 -17.82 -0.89 -20.34
N GLY A 94 -19.06 -0.40 -20.50
CA GLY A 94 -19.54 0.81 -19.84
C GLY A 94 -19.55 0.69 -18.31
N PHE A 95 -19.95 -0.46 -17.79
CA PHE A 95 -19.92 -0.72 -16.34
C PHE A 95 -18.50 -0.67 -15.77
N PHE A 96 -17.55 -1.41 -16.36
CA PHE A 96 -16.15 -1.40 -15.89
C PHE A 96 -15.50 -0.02 -16.04
N SER A 97 -15.78 0.68 -17.14
CA SER A 97 -15.31 2.06 -17.32
C SER A 97 -15.83 3.00 -16.23
N ALA A 98 -17.11 2.87 -15.84
CA ALA A 98 -17.67 3.66 -14.74
C ALA A 98 -17.06 3.32 -13.38
N VAL A 99 -16.71 2.05 -13.14
CA VAL A 99 -16.00 1.61 -11.93
C VAL A 99 -14.58 2.19 -11.90
N ASP A 100 -13.84 2.11 -13.00
CA ASP A 100 -12.49 2.65 -13.11
C ASP A 100 -12.47 4.18 -12.93
N GLU A 101 -13.43 4.89 -13.54
CA GLU A 101 -13.60 6.32 -13.32
C GLU A 101 -13.86 6.63 -11.84
N ARG A 102 -14.70 5.83 -11.18
CA ARG A 102 -14.98 5.99 -9.76
C ARG A 102 -13.75 5.77 -8.89
N ILE A 103 -12.92 4.77 -9.21
CA ILE A 103 -11.64 4.53 -8.52
C ILE A 103 -10.73 5.74 -8.68
N ALA A 104 -10.52 6.23 -9.91
CA ALA A 104 -9.68 7.40 -10.18
C ALA A 104 -10.17 8.66 -9.44
N GLN A 105 -11.48 8.89 -9.39
CA GLN A 105 -12.09 10.00 -8.63
C GLN A 105 -11.81 9.87 -7.12
N LEU A 106 -11.90 8.66 -6.57
CA LEU A 106 -11.64 8.41 -5.15
C LEU A 106 -10.17 8.57 -4.79
N GLU A 107 -9.25 8.12 -5.64
CA GLU A 107 -7.81 8.32 -5.48
C GLU A 107 -7.45 9.80 -5.49
N LYS A 108 -7.96 10.56 -6.47
CA LYS A 108 -7.79 12.03 -6.52
C LYS A 108 -8.37 12.71 -5.28
N LYS A 109 -9.54 12.28 -4.81
CA LYS A 109 -10.15 12.81 -3.58
C LYS A 109 -9.27 12.52 -2.36
N LYS A 110 -8.71 11.31 -2.24
CA LYS A 110 -7.77 10.93 -1.18
C LYS A 110 -6.53 11.84 -1.20
N GLU A 111 -5.92 12.05 -2.36
CA GLU A 111 -4.77 12.94 -2.51
C GLU A 111 -5.08 14.38 -2.06
N LEU A 112 -6.20 14.94 -2.53
CA LEU A 112 -6.63 16.29 -2.16
C LEU A 112 -6.91 16.42 -0.66
N LEU A 113 -7.52 15.41 -0.04
CA LEU A 113 -7.77 15.39 1.40
C LEU A 113 -6.47 15.32 2.21
N LEU A 114 -5.48 14.53 1.78
CA LEU A 114 -4.16 14.48 2.42
C LEU A 114 -3.45 15.83 2.32
N LYS A 115 -3.50 16.48 1.15
CA LYS A 115 -2.95 17.83 0.96
C LYS A 115 -3.66 18.87 1.81
N TYR A 116 -4.99 18.82 1.86
CA TYR A 116 -5.81 19.70 2.70
C TYR A 116 -5.47 19.52 4.19
N LYS A 117 -5.43 18.28 4.68
CA LYS A 117 -5.03 17.95 6.05
C LYS A 117 -3.66 18.55 6.39
N LYS A 118 -2.66 18.36 5.52
CA LYS A 118 -1.32 18.93 5.70
C LYS A 118 -1.33 20.46 5.75
N GLY A 119 -2.08 21.10 4.85
CA GLY A 119 -2.21 22.56 4.80
C GLY A 119 -2.88 23.14 6.04
N VAL A 120 -4.02 22.56 6.46
CA VAL A 120 -4.74 22.98 7.68
C VAL A 120 -3.86 22.79 8.91
N MET A 121 -3.17 21.65 9.03
CA MET A 121 -2.24 21.40 10.13
C MET A 121 -1.16 22.49 10.22
N GLN A 122 -0.54 22.86 9.10
CA GLN A 122 0.44 23.96 9.08
C GLN A 122 -0.17 25.30 9.49
N GLN A 123 -1.39 25.61 9.05
CA GLN A 123 -2.07 26.86 9.42
C GLN A 123 -2.48 26.89 10.90
N ILE A 124 -2.89 25.75 11.47
CA ILE A 124 -3.21 25.63 12.90
C ILE A 124 -1.94 25.82 13.74
N PHE A 125 -0.87 25.08 13.46
CA PHE A 125 0.35 25.14 14.27
C PHE A 125 1.20 26.40 14.05
N SER A 126 0.95 27.15 12.96
CA SER A 126 1.47 28.53 12.79
C SER A 126 0.50 29.60 13.32
N GLN A 127 -0.58 29.19 14.00
CA GLN A 127 -1.60 30.05 14.59
C GLN A 127 -2.30 31.01 13.60
N LYS A 128 -2.22 30.74 12.28
CA LYS A 128 -2.99 31.48 11.25
C LYS A 128 -4.48 31.17 11.30
N ILE A 129 -4.83 29.93 11.63
CA ILE A 129 -6.19 29.52 11.98
C ILE A 129 -6.18 29.14 13.47
N ARG A 130 -7.13 29.67 14.24
CA ARG A 130 -7.28 29.37 15.67
C ARG A 130 -8.73 29.03 15.96
N PHE A 131 -8.93 28.06 16.84
CA PHE A 131 -10.24 27.79 17.43
C PHE A 131 -10.62 28.90 18.41
N LYS A 132 -11.92 29.05 18.67
CA LYS A 132 -12.45 29.95 19.70
C LYS A 132 -12.93 29.12 20.89
N ALA A 133 -12.86 29.72 22.08
CA ALA A 133 -13.44 29.14 23.27
C ALA A 133 -14.98 29.03 23.12
N PRO A 134 -15.67 28.19 23.92
CA PRO A 134 -17.14 28.12 23.91
C PRO A 134 -17.83 29.47 24.15
N SER A 135 -17.17 30.39 24.87
CA SER A 135 -17.62 31.77 25.08
C SER A 135 -17.49 32.69 23.86
N GLY A 136 -16.89 32.21 22.76
CA GLY A 136 -16.63 32.99 21.55
C GLY A 136 -15.33 33.80 21.57
N ASN A 137 -14.64 33.85 22.72
CA ASN A 137 -13.37 34.55 22.89
C ASN A 137 -12.18 33.74 22.32
N SER A 138 -11.10 34.43 21.95
CA SER A 138 -9.84 33.80 21.55
C SER A 138 -9.14 33.15 22.76
N PHE A 139 -8.44 32.05 22.52
CA PHE A 139 -7.52 31.47 23.52
C PHE A 139 -6.29 32.37 23.72
N SER A 140 -5.62 32.21 24.87
CA SER A 140 -4.32 32.83 25.13
C SER A 140 -3.28 32.41 24.09
N ASP A 141 -2.26 33.24 23.90
CA ASP A 141 -1.16 32.91 23.00
C ASP A 141 -0.38 31.70 23.49
N TRP A 142 0.19 30.94 22.54
CA TRP A 142 0.95 29.74 22.86
C TRP A 142 2.31 30.10 23.44
N GLU A 143 2.72 29.36 24.47
CA GLU A 143 4.06 29.44 25.04
C GLU A 143 5.03 28.51 24.30
N GLU A 144 6.22 29.01 23.99
CA GLU A 144 7.30 28.19 23.44
C GLU A 144 8.07 27.51 24.58
N LYS A 145 8.21 26.18 24.52
CA LYS A 145 8.97 25.38 25.50
C LYS A 145 9.92 24.43 24.78
N ARG A 146 11.08 24.14 25.36
CA ARG A 146 11.99 23.14 24.79
C ARG A 146 11.42 21.76 25.06
N LEU A 147 11.65 20.81 24.14
CA LEU A 147 11.17 19.43 24.29
C LEU A 147 11.63 18.79 25.62
N ARG A 148 12.87 19.02 26.03
CA ARG A 148 13.42 18.51 27.30
C ARG A 148 12.71 19.05 28.55
N ASP A 149 12.02 20.18 28.43
CA ASP A 149 11.29 20.81 29.54
C ASP A 149 9.89 20.20 29.69
N VAL A 150 9.41 19.46 28.68
CA VAL A 150 8.08 18.81 28.66
C VAL A 150 8.14 17.29 28.52
N CYS A 151 9.29 16.72 28.15
CA CYS A 151 9.51 15.28 27.96
C CYS A 151 10.89 14.85 28.48
N GLN A 152 10.95 13.65 29.07
CA GLN A 152 12.22 12.98 29.34
C GLN A 152 12.65 12.20 28.09
N ILE A 153 13.80 12.56 27.52
CA ILE A 153 14.32 11.90 26.32
C ILE A 153 15.16 10.70 26.74
N ASN A 154 14.83 9.51 26.23
CA ASN A 154 15.56 8.27 26.53
C ASN A 154 15.86 8.11 28.03
N PRO A 155 14.84 8.08 28.90
CA PRO A 155 15.04 7.99 30.34
C PRO A 155 15.90 6.76 30.66
N LYS A 156 16.81 6.90 31.62
CA LYS A 156 17.60 5.77 32.10
C LYS A 156 16.65 4.77 32.75
N THR A 157 16.46 3.64 32.10
CA THR A 157 15.74 2.51 32.67
C THR A 157 16.72 1.60 33.42
N GLY A 158 16.21 0.90 34.43
CA GLY A 158 16.99 -0.07 35.19
C GLY A 158 17.35 -1.30 34.36
N ASN A 159 17.53 -2.43 35.02
CA ASN A 159 17.78 -3.69 34.31
C ASN A 159 16.60 -4.04 33.40
N LEU A 160 16.91 -4.63 32.25
CA LEU A 160 15.90 -5.24 31.39
C LEU A 160 15.10 -6.27 32.19
N PRO A 161 13.81 -6.51 31.92
CA PRO A 161 13.08 -7.66 32.46
C PRO A 161 13.77 -8.99 32.09
N GLU A 162 13.52 -10.08 32.83
CA GLU A 162 14.05 -11.41 32.45
C GLU A 162 13.45 -11.91 31.13
N GLU A 163 12.19 -11.54 30.88
CA GLU A 163 11.44 -11.84 29.66
C GLU A 163 10.65 -10.60 29.27
N PHE A 164 10.68 -10.24 27.98
CA PHE A 164 9.99 -9.07 27.46
C PHE A 164 9.67 -9.19 25.98
N ILE A 165 8.70 -8.41 25.52
CA ILE A 165 8.40 -8.23 24.09
C ILE A 165 9.37 -7.20 23.52
N TYR A 166 10.13 -7.60 22.51
CA TYR A 166 11.07 -6.72 21.83
C TYR A 166 10.41 -6.03 20.64
N ILE A 167 10.55 -4.70 20.60
CA ILE A 167 10.09 -3.85 19.50
C ILE A 167 11.30 -3.41 18.69
N ASP A 168 11.48 -4.01 17.51
CA ASP A 168 12.48 -3.58 16.54
C ASP A 168 11.87 -2.64 15.48
N LEU A 169 12.66 -2.32 14.44
CA LEU A 169 12.23 -1.39 13.39
C LEU A 169 11.19 -1.99 12.42
N GLU A 170 11.05 -3.32 12.40
CA GLU A 170 10.09 -4.06 11.58
C GLU A 170 8.80 -4.35 12.36
N SER A 171 8.85 -4.26 13.69
CA SER A 171 7.68 -4.38 14.56
C SER A 171 6.63 -3.31 14.33
N VAL A 172 7.02 -2.10 13.91
CA VAL A 172 6.12 -0.94 13.77
C VAL A 172 6.00 -0.54 12.31
N GLU A 173 4.77 -0.36 11.85
CA GLU A 173 4.48 0.20 10.53
C GLU A 173 3.30 1.16 10.62
N CYS A 174 3.44 2.34 10.00
CA CYS A 174 2.36 3.32 9.90
C CYS A 174 1.71 3.72 11.26
N GLY A 175 2.48 3.75 12.35
CA GLY A 175 1.95 4.11 13.66
C GLY A 175 1.42 2.94 14.50
N SER A 176 1.47 1.73 13.97
CA SER A 176 0.89 0.53 14.58
C SER A 176 1.96 -0.51 14.88
N LEU A 177 1.85 -1.14 16.05
CA LEU A 177 2.66 -2.31 16.41
C LEU A 177 2.03 -3.56 15.76
N ASN A 178 2.71 -4.12 14.77
CA ASN A 178 2.21 -5.23 13.94
C ASN A 178 2.84 -6.58 14.31
N LYS A 179 3.99 -6.57 14.97
CA LYS A 179 4.71 -7.78 15.38
C LYS A 179 5.22 -7.65 16.80
N GLU A 180 4.85 -8.63 17.61
CA GLU A 180 5.30 -8.79 19.00
C GLU A 180 6.09 -10.09 19.08
N THR A 181 7.33 -10.01 19.58
CA THR A 181 8.19 -11.18 19.76
C THR A 181 8.75 -11.16 21.16
N THR A 182 8.39 -12.16 21.94
CA THR A 182 8.91 -12.36 23.29
C THR A 182 10.33 -12.90 23.21
N ILE A 183 11.23 -12.30 23.98
CA ILE A 183 12.62 -12.70 24.11
C ILE A 183 13.04 -12.74 25.58
N LEU A 184 13.96 -13.65 25.90
CA LEU A 184 14.62 -13.71 27.19
C LEU A 184 15.78 -12.72 27.21
N ARG A 185 16.10 -12.18 28.38
CA ARG A 185 17.20 -11.22 28.58
C ARG A 185 18.54 -11.75 28.05
N GLY A 186 18.81 -13.03 28.24
CA GLY A 186 20.05 -13.68 27.79
C GLY A 186 20.23 -13.67 26.26
N ASP A 187 19.12 -13.69 25.51
CA ASP A 187 19.10 -13.69 24.04
C ASP A 187 18.88 -12.29 23.46
N ALA A 188 18.81 -11.27 24.32
CA ALA A 188 18.48 -9.92 23.90
C ALA A 188 19.57 -9.33 23.00
N PRO A 189 19.20 -8.77 21.83
CA PRO A 189 20.17 -8.08 20.99
C PRO A 189 20.72 -6.87 21.74
N SER A 190 21.96 -6.48 21.44
CA SER A 190 22.61 -5.32 22.09
C SER A 190 21.82 -4.01 21.94
N ARG A 191 20.92 -3.94 20.95
CA ARG A 191 20.02 -2.81 20.70
C ARG A 191 18.78 -2.79 21.60
N ALA A 192 18.41 -3.87 22.28
CA ALA A 192 17.29 -3.88 23.22
C ALA A 192 17.68 -3.14 24.51
N GLN A 193 17.32 -1.86 24.59
CA GLN A 193 17.78 -0.99 25.69
C GLN A 193 16.69 -0.06 26.25
N ARG A 194 15.58 0.13 25.53
CA ARG A 194 14.55 1.12 25.89
C ARG A 194 13.37 0.44 26.55
N VAL A 195 13.37 0.31 27.88
CA VAL A 195 12.21 -0.27 28.59
C VAL A 195 11.04 0.72 28.49
N LEU A 196 9.90 0.26 27.98
CA LEU A 196 8.75 1.11 27.69
C LEU A 196 7.76 1.15 28.83
N LYS A 197 7.11 2.31 28.96
CA LYS A 197 5.94 2.52 29.80
C LYS A 197 4.79 3.01 28.94
N ARG A 198 3.57 2.65 29.35
CA ARG A 198 2.34 3.16 28.76
C ARG A 198 2.39 4.70 28.68
N GLY A 199 2.14 5.24 27.48
CA GLY A 199 2.22 6.66 27.18
C GLY A 199 3.55 7.12 26.55
N ASP A 200 4.57 6.27 26.51
CA ASP A 200 5.82 6.59 25.82
C ASP A 200 5.58 6.76 24.31
N ILE A 201 6.39 7.61 23.69
CA ILE A 201 6.36 7.82 22.24
C ILE A 201 7.71 7.35 21.70
N LEU A 202 7.69 6.31 20.87
CA LEU A 202 8.86 5.88 20.11
C LEU A 202 9.01 6.74 18.87
N PHE A 203 10.16 7.41 18.76
CA PHE A 203 10.52 8.15 17.57
C PHE A 203 11.60 7.40 16.79
N GLN A 204 11.31 6.99 15.56
CA GLN A 204 12.25 6.26 14.74
C GLN A 204 13.42 7.16 14.32
N THR A 205 14.63 6.81 14.76
CA THR A 205 15.87 7.56 14.46
C THR A 205 16.67 6.93 13.32
N VAL A 206 16.44 5.64 13.04
CA VAL A 206 17.08 4.91 11.94
C VAL A 206 16.08 4.78 10.79
N ARG A 207 16.44 5.29 9.60
CA ARG A 207 15.54 5.38 8.43
C ARG A 207 14.26 6.20 8.73
N PRO A 208 14.38 7.44 9.24
CA PRO A 208 13.23 8.26 9.66
C PRO A 208 12.24 8.56 8.53
N TYR A 209 12.66 8.43 7.26
CA TYR A 209 11.76 8.57 6.11
C TYR A 209 10.62 7.53 6.11
N GLN A 210 10.77 6.40 6.79
CA GLN A 210 9.72 5.39 6.95
C GLN A 210 8.62 5.86 7.91
N SER A 211 8.94 6.79 8.83
CA SER A 211 7.99 7.39 9.78
C SER A 211 7.26 6.37 10.67
N ASN A 212 7.91 5.26 11.03
CA ASN A 212 7.34 4.23 11.91
C ASN A 212 7.45 4.63 13.39
N ASN A 213 6.91 5.80 13.74
CA ASN A 213 6.81 6.23 15.14
C ASN A 213 5.64 5.50 15.82
N LEU A 214 5.69 5.30 17.13
CA LEU A 214 4.63 4.61 17.87
C LEU A 214 4.26 5.38 19.14
N ILE A 215 2.98 5.62 19.37
CA ILE A 215 2.48 5.96 20.71
C ILE A 215 2.20 4.64 21.42
N PHE A 216 3.00 4.32 22.43
CA PHE A 216 2.95 3.04 23.10
C PHE A 216 1.84 3.01 24.15
N ASP A 217 0.87 2.11 23.97
CA ASP A 217 -0.30 1.97 24.85
C ASP A 217 -0.59 0.49 25.18
N ARG A 218 0.44 -0.25 25.59
CA ARG A 218 0.32 -1.65 25.99
C ARG A 218 0.73 -1.85 27.45
N GLU A 219 0.17 -2.88 28.05
CA GLU A 219 0.57 -3.37 29.38
C GLU A 219 1.53 -4.55 29.23
N GLY A 220 2.45 -4.70 30.18
CA GLY A 220 3.45 -5.77 30.19
C GLY A 220 4.88 -5.25 30.03
N HIS A 221 5.82 -6.18 29.85
CA HIS A 221 7.24 -5.87 29.71
C HIS A 221 7.59 -5.71 28.23
N TYR A 222 7.83 -4.46 27.81
CA TYR A 222 8.26 -4.14 26.47
C TYR A 222 9.60 -3.43 26.48
N VAL A 223 10.42 -3.74 25.49
CA VAL A 223 11.71 -3.09 25.30
C VAL A 223 11.86 -2.75 23.83
N ALA A 224 12.09 -1.48 23.51
CA ALA A 224 12.39 -1.07 22.15
C ALA A 224 13.89 -1.06 21.86
N SER A 225 14.17 -1.23 20.57
CA SER A 225 15.49 -1.05 19.96
C SER A 225 16.00 0.38 20.17
N THR A 226 17.31 0.54 20.30
CA THR A 226 18.01 1.84 20.20
C THR A 226 17.87 2.53 18.83
N GLY A 227 17.27 1.85 17.85
CA GLY A 227 16.79 2.50 16.63
C GLY A 227 15.63 3.49 16.86
N TYR A 228 15.00 3.44 18.03
CA TYR A 228 14.06 4.43 18.53
C TYR A 228 14.70 5.31 19.62
N ALA A 229 14.16 6.52 19.74
CA ALA A 229 14.41 7.47 20.82
C ALA A 229 13.13 7.79 21.59
#